data_AF-A0A924LT70-F1
#
_entry.id   AF-A0A924LT70-F1
#
_cell.length_a   1.000
_cell.length_b   1.000
_cell.length_c   1.000
_cell.angle_alpha   90.00
_cell.angle_beta   90.00
_cell.angle_gamma   90.00
#
_symmetry.space_group_name_H-M   'P 1'
#
loop_
_entity.id
_entity.type
_entity.pdbx_description
1 polymer ?
#
loop_
_entity_poly.entity_id
_entity_poly.type
_entity_poly.pdbx_seq_one_letter_code
_entity_poly.pdbx_strand_id
1 'polypeptide(L)'
;IFGEEYLSFQKYLIPNSFTYIKILVKEGWIDRETGKRKDPNMTFVEFKMLQDVFQLFAKKINILLDVKDLNANFIENLSKVFQENRGDNPVTFDVLELEKVKIEKPTQDVLKILEKVQEPILFDTIDVDDDAEVVFTEEVFEDDEPIILPPVIETAVEETKVVTRLWMQSRKLKLKISNELLIELERLQVDFKLN
;
A
#
# COMPACT_ATOMS: atom_id res chain seq x y z
N ILE A 1 -8.52 26.27 -12.20
CA ILE A 1 -9.27 26.26 -13.47
C ILE A 1 -10.14 27.50 -13.49
N PHE A 2 -10.22 28.22 -14.61
CA PHE A 2 -10.87 29.54 -14.66
C PHE A 2 -11.66 29.71 -15.97
N GLY A 3 -12.61 30.63 -15.98
CA GLY A 3 -13.38 30.97 -17.18
C GLY A 3 -14.29 29.84 -17.67
N GLU A 4 -14.36 29.66 -18.99
CA GLU A 4 -15.24 28.67 -19.66
C GLU A 4 -14.94 27.22 -19.26
N GLU A 5 -13.66 26.90 -19.00
CA GLU A 5 -13.26 25.57 -18.54
C GLU A 5 -13.88 25.24 -17.19
N TYR A 6 -14.01 26.22 -16.28
CA TYR A 6 -14.62 26.00 -14.98
C TYR A 6 -16.12 25.72 -15.10
N LEU A 7 -16.87 26.52 -15.87
CA LEU A 7 -18.32 26.29 -16.07
C LEU A 7 -18.60 24.93 -16.70
N SER A 8 -17.77 24.50 -17.64
CA SER A 8 -17.92 23.20 -18.31
C SER A 8 -17.72 22.04 -17.35
N PHE A 9 -16.73 22.13 -16.45
CA PHE A 9 -16.34 21.02 -15.57
C PHE A 9 -16.85 21.15 -14.13
N GLN A 10 -17.58 22.21 -13.78
CA GLN A 10 -18.15 22.43 -12.45
C GLN A 10 -18.96 21.22 -11.94
N LYS A 11 -19.68 20.55 -12.85
CA LYS A 11 -20.51 19.37 -12.54
C LYS A 11 -19.71 18.20 -11.96
N TYR A 12 -18.41 18.13 -12.24
CA TYR A 12 -17.51 17.09 -11.76
C TYR A 12 -16.72 17.50 -10.51
N LEU A 13 -16.82 18.76 -10.08
CA LEU A 13 -16.11 19.34 -8.93
C LEU A 13 -17.02 19.43 -7.69
N ILE A 14 -17.62 18.30 -7.33
CA ILE A 14 -18.48 18.20 -6.16
C ILE A 14 -17.62 17.80 -4.94
N PRO A 15 -17.80 18.41 -3.77
CA PRO A 15 -17.10 17.99 -2.56
C PRO A 15 -17.38 16.52 -2.24
N ASN A 16 -16.39 15.83 -1.70
CA ASN A 16 -16.43 14.38 -1.39
C ASN A 16 -16.73 13.47 -2.59
N SER A 17 -16.43 13.93 -3.81
CA SER A 17 -16.51 13.11 -5.02
C SER A 17 -15.12 12.80 -5.56
N PHE A 18 -14.94 11.57 -6.06
CA PHE A 18 -13.72 11.17 -6.76
C PHE A 18 -13.86 11.44 -8.25
N THR A 19 -13.00 12.31 -8.76
CA THR A 19 -13.01 12.76 -10.16
C THR A 19 -11.64 12.53 -10.79
N TYR A 20 -11.63 11.87 -11.94
CA TYR A 20 -10.48 11.76 -12.82
C TYR A 20 -10.33 13.04 -13.63
N ILE A 21 -9.13 13.61 -13.62
CA ILE A 21 -8.80 14.83 -14.36
C ILE A 21 -7.59 14.55 -15.24
N LYS A 22 -7.75 14.75 -16.54
CA LYS A 22 -6.64 14.73 -17.50
C LYS A 22 -6.17 16.17 -17.75
N ILE A 23 -4.93 16.47 -17.38
CA ILE A 23 -4.32 17.80 -17.55
C ILE A 23 -3.16 17.70 -18.53
N LEU A 24 -3.13 18.61 -19.49
CA LEU A 24 -1.98 18.81 -20.38
C LEU A 24 -1.14 19.96 -19.85
N VAL A 25 0.09 19.68 -19.44
CA VAL A 25 1.04 20.69 -18.97
C VAL A 25 1.97 21.07 -20.10
N LYS A 26 1.98 22.34 -20.49
CA LYS A 26 2.92 22.91 -21.46
C LYS A 26 3.91 23.80 -20.73
N GLU A 27 5.20 23.67 -21.05
CA GLU A 27 6.21 24.56 -20.49
C GLU A 27 5.90 26.02 -20.84
N GLY A 28 6.12 26.92 -19.88
CA GLY A 28 5.96 28.35 -20.11
C GLY A 28 7.01 28.86 -21.10
N TRP A 29 6.70 29.96 -21.77
CA TRP A 29 7.63 30.60 -22.70
C TRP A 29 8.94 30.99 -21.98
N ILE A 30 10.05 30.86 -22.69
CA ILE A 30 11.36 31.29 -22.20
C ILE A 30 11.51 32.77 -22.51
N ASP A 31 11.75 33.59 -21.50
CA ASP A 31 12.09 34.99 -21.70
C ASP A 31 13.49 35.07 -22.33
N ARG A 32 13.57 35.72 -23.50
CA ARG A 32 14.81 35.83 -24.28
C ARG A 32 15.91 36.62 -23.57
N GLU A 33 15.55 37.51 -22.64
CA GLU A 33 16.49 38.40 -21.96
C GLU A 33 16.97 37.86 -20.61
N THR A 34 16.12 37.17 -19.87
CA THR A 34 16.43 36.67 -18.52
C THR A 34 16.74 35.18 -18.48
N GLY A 35 16.52 34.45 -19.58
CA GLY A 35 16.72 32.99 -19.67
C GLY A 35 15.82 32.19 -18.71
N LYS A 36 14.92 32.86 -18.00
CA LYS A 36 14.02 32.26 -17.03
C LYS A 36 12.82 31.67 -17.78
N ARG A 37 12.47 30.44 -17.42
CA ARG A 37 11.25 29.78 -17.89
C ARG A 37 10.08 30.37 -17.12
N LYS A 38 9.07 30.87 -17.83
CA LYS A 38 7.81 31.28 -17.22
C LYS A 38 7.07 30.06 -16.65
N ASP A 39 6.11 30.30 -15.75
CA ASP A 39 5.27 29.25 -15.20
C ASP A 39 4.59 28.41 -16.29
N PRO A 40 4.49 27.08 -16.10
CA PRO A 40 3.88 26.19 -17.06
C PRO A 40 2.38 26.48 -17.23
N ASN A 41 1.93 26.46 -18.48
CA ASN A 41 0.51 26.57 -18.81
C ASN A 41 -0.14 25.19 -18.68
N MET A 42 -1.09 25.07 -17.75
CA MET A 42 -1.91 23.87 -17.57
C MET A 42 -3.24 24.02 -18.30
N THR A 43 -3.53 23.13 -19.24
CA THR A 43 -4.83 23.04 -19.92
C THR A 43 -5.55 21.79 -19.46
N PHE A 44 -6.78 21.94 -18.97
CA PHE A 44 -7.58 20.79 -18.56
C PHE A 44 -8.27 20.17 -19.77
N VAL A 45 -8.03 18.88 -20.01
CA VAL A 45 -8.53 18.17 -21.19
C VAL A 45 -9.87 17.51 -20.91
N GLU A 46 -9.98 16.80 -19.80
CA GLU A 46 -11.15 15.98 -19.51
C GLU A 46 -11.37 15.80 -18.01
N PHE A 47 -12.64 15.86 -17.60
CA PHE A 47 -13.10 15.50 -16.26
C PHE A 47 -14.10 14.36 -16.39
N LYS A 48 -13.93 13.31 -15.58
CA LYS A 48 -14.83 12.16 -15.49
C LYS A 48 -14.98 11.74 -14.04
N MET A 49 -16.16 11.25 -13.64
CA MET A 49 -16.28 10.62 -12.33
C MET A 49 -15.51 9.31 -12.31
N LEU A 50 -14.83 9.01 -11.19
CA LEU A 50 -13.98 7.83 -11.07
C LEU A 50 -14.75 6.52 -11.34
N GLN A 51 -16.02 6.47 -10.95
CA GLN A 51 -16.90 5.31 -11.19
C GLN A 51 -17.01 4.93 -12.68
N ASP A 52 -17.00 5.92 -13.59
CA ASP A 52 -17.18 5.70 -15.03
C ASP A 52 -15.84 5.48 -15.75
N VAL A 53 -14.74 5.85 -15.10
CA VAL A 53 -13.37 5.72 -15.61
C VAL A 53 -13.00 4.25 -15.75
N PHE A 54 -13.44 3.38 -14.84
CA PHE A 54 -13.16 1.94 -14.92
C PHE A 54 -13.68 1.32 -16.21
N GLN A 55 -14.91 1.64 -16.62
CA GLN A 55 -15.49 1.08 -17.85
C GLN A 55 -14.78 1.60 -19.11
N LEU A 56 -14.29 2.84 -19.10
CA LEU A 56 -13.68 3.48 -20.26
C LEU A 56 -12.21 3.14 -20.44
N PHE A 57 -11.45 3.02 -19.35
CA PHE A 57 -10.01 2.83 -19.41
C PHE A 57 -9.56 1.39 -19.16
N ALA A 58 -10.37 0.54 -18.50
CA ALA A 58 -9.99 -0.84 -18.28
C ALA A 58 -10.10 -1.65 -19.58
N LYS A 59 -8.95 -2.11 -20.06
CA LYS A 59 -8.79 -2.95 -21.25
C LYS A 59 -8.88 -4.42 -20.92
N LYS A 60 -8.46 -4.83 -19.73
CA LYS A 60 -8.49 -6.22 -19.28
C LYS A 60 -8.80 -6.32 -17.79
N ILE A 61 -9.43 -7.44 -17.41
CA ILE A 61 -9.67 -7.80 -16.02
C ILE A 61 -8.80 -9.00 -15.67
N ASN A 62 -8.00 -8.86 -14.61
CA ASN A 62 -7.25 -9.95 -14.01
C ASN A 62 -7.96 -10.37 -12.73
N ILE A 63 -8.27 -11.64 -12.60
CA ILE A 63 -8.95 -12.21 -11.45
C ILE A 63 -7.90 -12.99 -10.67
N LEU A 64 -7.75 -12.63 -9.40
CA LEU A 64 -6.83 -13.25 -8.46
C LEU A 64 -7.63 -14.27 -7.66
N LEU A 65 -7.21 -15.52 -7.68
CA LEU A 65 -7.85 -16.58 -6.91
C LEU A 65 -6.82 -17.23 -6.00
N ASP A 66 -7.17 -17.44 -4.73
CA ASP A 66 -6.42 -18.33 -3.86
C ASP A 66 -6.81 -19.78 -4.19
N VAL A 67 -5.82 -20.68 -4.20
CA VAL A 67 -6.06 -22.12 -4.35
C VAL A 67 -6.94 -22.66 -3.21
N LYS A 68 -6.86 -22.07 -2.01
CA LYS A 68 -7.62 -22.53 -0.83
C LYS A 68 -9.12 -22.32 -0.94
N ASP A 69 -9.52 -21.23 -1.59
CA ASP A 69 -10.93 -20.84 -1.72
C ASP A 69 -11.59 -21.45 -2.97
N LEU A 70 -10.85 -22.28 -3.71
CA LEU A 70 -11.28 -22.85 -4.97
C LEU A 70 -12.21 -24.07 -4.76
N ASN A 71 -13.52 -23.82 -4.74
CA ASN A 71 -14.55 -24.84 -4.63
C ASN A 71 -15.36 -25.01 -5.93
N ALA A 72 -15.91 -26.21 -6.17
CA ALA A 72 -16.75 -26.47 -7.35
C ALA A 72 -17.97 -25.54 -7.42
N ASN A 73 -18.69 -25.36 -6.31
CA ASN A 73 -19.82 -24.45 -6.20
C ASN A 73 -19.43 -22.98 -6.48
N PHE A 74 -18.24 -22.58 -6.03
CA PHE A 74 -17.72 -21.24 -6.26
C PHE A 74 -17.42 -21.03 -7.74
N ILE A 75 -16.79 -21.99 -8.41
CA ILE A 75 -16.52 -21.93 -9.86
C ILE A 75 -17.82 -21.88 -10.66
N GLU A 76 -18.85 -22.63 -10.28
CA GLU A 76 -20.16 -22.58 -10.94
C GLU A 76 -20.83 -21.20 -10.80
N ASN A 77 -20.83 -20.64 -9.59
CA ASN A 77 -21.34 -19.30 -9.32
C ASN A 77 -20.59 -18.23 -10.12
N LEU A 78 -19.26 -18.29 -10.10
CA LEU A 78 -18.39 -17.38 -10.85
C LEU A 78 -18.64 -17.48 -12.36
N SER A 79 -18.78 -18.70 -12.88
CA SER A 79 -19.12 -18.96 -14.28
C SER A 79 -20.50 -18.37 -14.64
N LYS A 80 -21.48 -18.46 -13.74
CA LYS A 80 -22.81 -17.86 -13.95
C LYS A 80 -22.74 -16.33 -14.04
N VAL A 81 -22.06 -15.69 -13.08
CA VAL A 81 -21.82 -14.22 -13.10
C VAL A 81 -21.15 -13.78 -14.39
N PHE A 82 -20.17 -14.55 -14.88
CA PHE A 82 -19.49 -14.28 -16.15
C PHE A 82 -20.36 -14.50 -17.39
N GLN A 83 -21.35 -15.39 -17.32
CA GLN A 83 -22.30 -15.62 -18.40
C GLN A 83 -23.37 -14.53 -18.48
N GLU A 84 -23.76 -13.96 -17.34
CA GLU A 84 -24.68 -12.83 -17.27
C GLU A 84 -24.01 -11.53 -17.76
N ASN A 85 -22.73 -11.34 -17.42
CA ASN A 85 -21.96 -10.13 -17.74
C ASN A 85 -21.04 -10.27 -18.96
N ARG A 86 -21.54 -10.84 -20.07
CA ARG A 86 -20.78 -10.96 -21.33
C ARG A 86 -20.43 -9.59 -21.92
N GLY A 87 -19.22 -9.45 -22.43
CA GLY A 87 -18.76 -8.22 -23.07
C GLY A 87 -17.54 -8.40 -23.96
N ASP A 88 -16.68 -7.38 -24.00
CA ASP A 88 -15.56 -7.31 -24.95
C ASP A 88 -14.18 -7.45 -24.29
N ASN A 89 -14.07 -7.26 -22.97
CA ASN A 89 -12.78 -7.20 -22.30
C ASN A 89 -12.25 -8.60 -22.00
N PRO A 90 -11.00 -8.93 -22.38
CA PRO A 90 -10.39 -10.22 -22.06
C PRO A 90 -10.17 -10.40 -20.55
N VAL A 91 -10.32 -11.65 -20.11
CA VAL A 91 -10.14 -12.06 -18.71
C VAL A 91 -8.86 -12.85 -18.56
N THR A 92 -8.08 -12.51 -17.55
CA THR A 92 -6.90 -13.26 -17.09
C THR A 92 -7.19 -13.83 -15.71
N PHE A 93 -6.71 -15.04 -15.43
CA PHE A 93 -6.71 -15.62 -14.10
C PHE A 93 -5.28 -15.73 -13.59
N ASP A 94 -5.04 -15.22 -12.39
CA ASP A 94 -3.81 -15.40 -11.61
C ASP A 94 -4.20 -16.24 -10.38
N VAL A 95 -3.89 -17.53 -10.39
CA VAL A 95 -4.13 -18.40 -9.23
C VAL A 95 -2.87 -18.42 -8.38
N LEU A 96 -2.99 -18.03 -7.11
CA LEU A 96 -1.88 -17.99 -6.15
C LEU A 96 -2.09 -19.02 -5.05
N GLU A 97 -1.05 -19.74 -4.72
CA GLU A 97 -0.98 -20.59 -3.53
C GLU A 97 -0.16 -19.88 -2.46
N LEU A 98 -0.84 -19.43 -1.40
CA LEU A 98 -0.20 -18.78 -0.25
C LEU A 98 0.07 -19.81 0.85
N GLU A 99 1.32 -20.23 1.03
CA GLU A 99 1.72 -20.99 2.22
C GLU A 99 2.16 -20.04 3.34
N LYS A 100 1.61 -20.23 4.55
CA LYS A 100 2.03 -19.52 5.75
C LYS A 100 3.15 -20.31 6.41
N VAL A 101 4.41 -19.91 6.21
CA VAL A 101 5.53 -20.48 6.97
C VAL A 101 5.77 -19.59 8.19
N LYS A 102 5.48 -20.11 9.39
CA LYS A 102 5.96 -19.52 10.64
C LYS A 102 7.46 -19.80 10.74
N ILE A 103 8.31 -18.80 10.47
CA ILE A 103 9.74 -18.89 10.79
C ILE A 103 9.94 -18.14 12.10
N GLU A 104 10.11 -18.88 13.19
CA GLU A 104 10.63 -18.34 14.45
C GLU A 104 12.09 -17.92 14.20
N LYS A 105 12.37 -16.62 14.15
CA LYS A 105 13.75 -16.12 14.17
C LYS A 105 14.23 -16.19 15.63
N PRO A 106 15.34 -16.88 15.95
CA PRO A 106 15.90 -16.81 17.29
C PRO A 106 16.47 -15.40 17.51
N THR A 107 15.87 -14.69 18.47
CA THR A 107 16.25 -13.37 18.95
C THR A 107 17.72 -13.34 19.36
N GLN A 108 18.53 -12.51 18.70
CA GLN A 108 19.95 -12.29 19.01
C GLN A 108 20.19 -11.34 20.21
N ASP A 109 19.17 -11.06 21.02
CA ASP A 109 19.26 -10.03 22.07
C ASP A 109 19.83 -10.53 23.41
N VAL A 110 20.10 -11.83 23.55
CA VAL A 110 20.75 -12.37 24.77
C VAL A 110 22.28 -12.18 24.79
N LEU A 111 22.92 -11.77 23.69
CA LEU A 111 24.38 -11.65 23.62
C LEU A 111 24.94 -10.27 24.01
N LYS A 112 24.11 -9.22 24.09
CA LYS A 112 24.57 -7.86 24.46
C LYS A 112 24.73 -7.62 25.96
N ILE A 113 24.21 -8.52 26.81
CA ILE A 113 24.21 -8.32 28.26
C ILE A 113 25.51 -8.82 28.91
N LEU A 114 26.27 -9.69 28.24
CA LEU A 114 27.50 -10.29 28.80
C LEU A 114 28.77 -9.49 28.51
N GLU A 115 28.78 -8.60 27.51
CA GLU A 115 29.97 -7.82 27.13
C GLU A 115 30.18 -6.57 28.03
N LYS A 116 29.19 -6.21 28.84
CA LYS A 116 29.21 -5.00 29.69
C LYS A 116 29.83 -5.18 31.09
N VAL A 117 30.22 -6.40 31.47
CA VAL A 117 30.64 -6.71 32.87
C VAL A 117 32.16 -6.83 33.03
N GLN A 118 32.98 -6.55 32.01
CA GLN A 118 34.42 -6.73 32.13
C GLN A 118 35.22 -5.49 31.78
N GLU A 119 35.32 -4.58 32.75
CA GLU A 119 36.50 -3.72 32.89
C GLU A 119 37.16 -3.99 34.24
N PRO A 120 38.48 -4.21 34.26
CA PRO A 120 39.31 -3.80 35.38
C PRO A 120 40.18 -2.59 34.98
N ILE A 121 39.87 -1.45 35.59
CA ILE A 121 40.76 -0.41 36.15
C ILE A 121 42.26 -0.46 35.78
N LEU A 122 42.77 0.65 35.22
CA LEU A 122 44.17 1.08 35.34
C LEU A 122 44.22 2.59 35.63
N PHE A 123 44.86 2.93 36.76
CA PHE A 123 45.18 4.27 37.23
C PHE A 123 46.35 4.91 36.44
N ASP A 124 46.37 6.24 36.47
CA ASP A 124 47.53 7.15 36.70
C ASP A 124 47.93 8.21 35.66
N THR A 125 47.84 9.46 36.16
CA THR A 125 48.65 10.68 35.93
C THR A 125 48.35 11.57 34.71
N ILE A 126 47.89 12.81 34.94
CA ILE A 126 48.72 14.01 35.16
C ILE A 126 47.81 15.22 35.53
N ASP A 127 48.25 15.96 36.54
CA ASP A 127 47.70 17.20 37.11
C ASP A 127 47.60 18.40 36.13
N VAL A 128 46.67 19.33 36.41
CA VAL A 128 46.89 20.77 36.74
C VAL A 128 45.61 21.61 36.48
N ASP A 129 45.09 22.17 37.59
CA ASP A 129 44.29 23.40 37.82
C ASP A 129 43.19 23.88 36.85
N ASP A 130 41.94 24.02 37.33
CA ASP A 130 41.41 25.26 37.96
C ASP A 130 39.87 25.15 38.16
N ASP A 131 39.42 25.43 39.39
CA ASP A 131 38.12 25.99 39.82
C ASP A 131 36.74 25.38 39.39
N ALA A 132 36.11 24.76 40.40
CA ALA A 132 34.70 24.93 40.84
C ALA A 132 33.53 24.14 40.21
N GLU A 133 32.85 23.41 41.13
CA GLU A 133 31.44 22.98 41.22
C GLU A 133 30.79 22.17 40.09
N VAL A 134 30.49 20.88 40.37
CA VAL A 134 29.15 20.31 40.10
C VAL A 134 28.77 19.30 41.19
N VAL A 135 27.56 19.50 41.70
CA VAL A 135 26.85 18.88 42.82
C VAL A 135 26.55 17.38 42.61
N PHE A 136 26.85 16.58 43.64
CA PHE A 136 26.28 15.26 43.85
C PHE A 136 24.93 15.37 44.56
N THR A 137 23.90 14.71 44.04
CA THR A 137 22.75 14.25 44.85
C THR A 137 22.35 12.85 44.40
N GLU A 138 22.80 11.87 45.19
CA GLU A 138 22.22 10.53 45.32
C GLU A 138 20.99 10.62 46.23
N GLU A 139 19.81 10.28 45.72
CA GLU A 139 18.69 9.76 46.52
C GLU A 139 17.77 8.96 45.56
N VAL A 140 17.12 7.84 45.85
CA VAL A 140 17.03 6.88 46.95
C VAL A 140 16.33 5.66 46.29
N PHE A 141 16.77 4.44 46.57
CA PHE A 141 15.98 3.23 46.29
C PHE A 141 15.04 2.98 47.47
N GLU A 142 13.74 2.80 47.20
CA GLU A 142 12.88 1.74 47.77
C GLU A 142 11.40 2.03 47.41
N ASP A 143 10.76 1.08 46.72
CA ASP A 143 9.44 0.57 47.09
C ASP A 143 9.10 -0.64 46.20
N ASP A 144 8.98 -1.80 46.87
CA ASP A 144 8.53 -3.08 46.34
C ASP A 144 7.02 -3.02 46.00
N GLU A 145 6.67 -3.07 44.70
CA GLU A 145 5.41 -3.68 44.25
C GLU A 145 5.64 -4.60 43.04
N PRO A 146 5.04 -5.81 43.00
CA PRO A 146 5.24 -6.74 41.91
C PRO A 146 4.50 -6.27 40.66
N ILE A 147 5.24 -5.84 39.65
CA ILE A 147 4.68 -5.52 38.33
C ILE A 147 4.20 -6.84 37.70
N ILE A 148 2.88 -6.99 37.58
CA ILE A 148 2.24 -8.01 36.76
C ILE A 148 2.65 -7.74 35.31
N LEU A 149 3.53 -8.56 34.77
CA LEU A 149 3.84 -8.59 33.33
C LEU A 149 2.59 -9.04 32.58
N PRO A 150 2.02 -8.21 31.66
CA PRO A 150 1.08 -8.73 30.69
C PRO A 150 1.81 -9.77 29.80
N PRO A 151 1.12 -10.82 29.34
CA PRO A 151 1.73 -11.84 28.51
C PRO A 151 2.27 -11.19 27.23
N VAL A 152 3.51 -11.56 26.92
CA VAL A 152 4.20 -11.25 25.66
C VAL A 152 3.28 -11.61 24.50
N ILE A 153 2.72 -10.61 23.83
CA ILE A 153 2.11 -10.81 22.53
C ILE A 153 3.28 -10.91 21.56
N GLU A 154 3.58 -12.15 21.18
CA GLU A 154 4.44 -12.47 20.05
C GLU A 154 3.94 -11.67 18.84
N THR A 155 4.72 -10.67 18.42
CA THR A 155 4.48 -10.00 17.13
C THR A 155 4.96 -10.95 16.05
N ALA A 156 4.08 -11.87 15.66
CA ALA A 156 4.24 -12.72 14.49
C ALA A 156 4.31 -11.83 13.25
N VAL A 157 5.52 -11.62 12.73
CA VAL A 157 5.70 -11.04 11.40
C VAL A 157 5.32 -12.11 10.40
N GLU A 158 4.10 -12.02 9.87
CA GLU A 158 3.58 -12.90 8.83
C GLU A 158 4.19 -12.50 7.47
N GLU A 159 5.16 -13.25 6.97
CA GLU A 159 5.61 -13.15 5.58
C GLU A 159 4.87 -14.17 4.71
N THR A 160 4.08 -13.69 3.75
CA THR A 160 3.38 -14.51 2.76
C THR A 160 4.31 -14.85 1.59
N LYS A 161 4.66 -16.12 1.43
CA LYS A 161 5.36 -16.61 0.22
C LYS A 161 4.37 -17.19 -0.77
N VAL A 162 4.50 -16.76 -2.03
CA VAL A 162 3.77 -17.34 -3.17
C VAL A 162 4.53 -18.58 -3.61
N VAL A 163 3.96 -19.76 -3.40
CA VAL A 163 4.60 -21.05 -3.70
C VAL A 163 4.33 -21.43 -5.15
N THR A 164 3.07 -21.32 -5.56
CA THR A 164 2.63 -21.63 -6.92
C THR A 164 1.87 -20.43 -7.48
N ARG A 165 2.28 -19.94 -8.65
CA ARG A 165 1.53 -18.95 -9.43
C ARG A 165 1.18 -19.52 -10.79
N LEU A 166 -0.11 -19.68 -11.06
CA LEU A 166 -0.61 -20.10 -12.37
C LEU A 166 -1.26 -18.91 -13.07
N TRP A 167 -0.66 -18.49 -14.18
CA TRP A 167 -1.19 -17.42 -15.03
C TRP A 167 -1.92 -18.01 -16.25
N MET A 168 -3.22 -17.77 -16.35
CA MET A 168 -4.06 -18.27 -17.45
C MET A 168 -4.78 -17.14 -18.17
N GLN A 169 -4.53 -17.03 -19.47
CA GLN A 169 -5.21 -16.08 -20.35
C GLN A 169 -6.47 -16.74 -20.93
N SER A 170 -7.65 -16.19 -20.62
CA SER A 170 -8.87 -16.69 -21.22
C SER A 170 -9.02 -16.21 -22.65
N ARG A 171 -9.11 -17.15 -23.59
CA ARG A 171 -9.27 -16.85 -25.02
C ARG A 171 -10.72 -16.70 -25.44
N LYS A 172 -11.64 -17.37 -24.74
CA LYS A 172 -13.07 -17.42 -25.08
C LYS A 172 -13.96 -16.61 -24.15
N LEU A 173 -13.46 -16.28 -22.95
CA LEU A 173 -14.22 -15.49 -21.99
C LEU A 173 -13.93 -14.01 -22.21
N LYS A 174 -14.99 -13.25 -22.45
CA LYS A 174 -14.95 -11.80 -22.52
C LYS A 174 -16.06 -11.24 -21.64
N LEU A 175 -15.71 -10.27 -20.81
CA LEU A 175 -16.60 -9.66 -19.83
C LEU A 175 -16.80 -8.18 -20.11
N LYS A 176 -17.97 -7.66 -19.76
CA LYS A 176 -18.22 -6.22 -19.73
C LYS A 176 -17.87 -5.73 -18.34
N ILE A 177 -16.93 -4.79 -18.23
CA ILE A 177 -16.60 -4.17 -16.94
C ILE A 177 -17.69 -3.14 -16.65
N SER A 178 -18.72 -3.58 -15.92
CA SER A 178 -19.81 -2.76 -15.40
C SER A 178 -19.67 -2.61 -13.89
N ASN A 179 -20.27 -1.57 -13.32
CA ASN A 179 -20.28 -1.38 -11.86
C ASN A 179 -20.97 -2.56 -11.15
N GLU A 180 -22.06 -3.07 -11.73
CA GLU A 180 -22.78 -4.27 -11.26
C GLU A 180 -21.86 -5.50 -11.16
N LEU A 181 -21.06 -5.79 -12.19
CA LEU A 181 -20.13 -6.91 -12.16
C LEU A 181 -19.08 -6.73 -11.05
N LEU A 182 -18.55 -5.52 -10.87
CA LEU A 182 -17.53 -5.27 -9.84
C LEU A 182 -18.11 -5.46 -8.44
N ILE A 183 -19.35 -5.00 -8.20
CA ILE A 183 -20.07 -5.22 -6.95
C ILE A 183 -20.33 -6.72 -6.73
N GLU A 184 -20.74 -7.46 -7.76
CA GLU A 184 -20.98 -8.90 -7.64
C GLU A 184 -19.70 -9.68 -7.34
N LEU A 185 -18.58 -9.31 -7.97
CA LEU A 185 -17.28 -9.91 -7.69
C LEU A 185 -16.78 -9.58 -6.27
N GLU A 186 -17.01 -8.35 -5.80
CA GLU A 186 -16.71 -7.97 -4.41
C GLU A 186 -17.57 -8.76 -3.42
N ARG A 187 -18.86 -8.96 -3.72
CA ARG A 187 -19.76 -9.78 -2.88
C ARG A 187 -19.33 -11.24 -2.83
N LEU A 188 -18.74 -11.75 -3.92
CA LEU A 188 -18.15 -13.09 -3.96
C LEU A 188 -16.73 -13.15 -3.35
N GLN A 189 -16.23 -12.05 -2.79
CA GLN A 189 -14.91 -11.91 -2.20
C GLN A 189 -13.77 -12.31 -3.14
N VAL A 190 -13.94 -12.00 -4.43
CA VAL A 190 -12.94 -12.30 -5.46
C VAL A 190 -12.06 -11.08 -5.68
N ASP A 191 -10.77 -11.23 -5.43
CA ASP A 191 -9.81 -10.19 -5.71
C ASP A 191 -9.66 -10.00 -7.23
N PHE A 192 -9.67 -8.76 -7.70
CA PHE A 192 -9.46 -8.46 -9.11
C PHE A 192 -8.57 -7.22 -9.30
N LYS A 193 -7.91 -7.17 -10.45
CA LYS A 193 -7.11 -6.03 -10.90
C LYS A 193 -7.53 -5.64 -12.31
N LEU A 194 -7.80 -4.35 -12.49
CA LEU A 194 -8.08 -3.75 -13.79
C LEU A 194 -6.79 -3.15 -14.37
N ASN A 195 -6.64 -3.19 -15.69
CA ASN A 195 -5.53 -2.56 -16.43
C ASN A 195 -6.06 -1.85 -17.67
#